data_AF-A0A966VNM4-F1
#
_entry.id   AF-A0A966VNM4-F1
#
_cell.length_a   1.000
_cell.length_b   1.000
_cell.length_c   1.000
_cell.angle_alpha   90.00
_cell.angle_beta   90.00
_cell.angle_gamma   90.00
#
_symmetry.space_group_name_H-M   'P 1'
#
loop_
_entity.id
_entity.type
_entity.pdbx_description
1 polymer ?
#
loop_
_entity_poly.entity_id
_entity_poly.type
_entity_poly.pdbx_seq_one_letter_code
_entity_poly.pdbx_strand_id
1 'polypeptide(L)'
;MESKANHSSWPALSLSEANRQLTAPGMPLEIEEKDIRGVRLKVWKHAPQNLREVFLYGRKHGEKAFLVYEDERVDFESFSKASIHLAWHLKQL
;
A
#
# COMPACT_ATOMS: atom_id res chain seq x y z
N MET A 1 -3.82 26.64 -26.31
CA MET A 1 -3.26 25.54 -27.13
C MET A 1 -3.21 24.30 -26.26
N GLU A 2 -4.28 23.50 -26.27
CA GLU A 2 -4.28 22.18 -25.63
C GLU A 2 -3.44 21.23 -26.46
N SER A 3 -2.35 20.74 -25.86
CA SER A 3 -1.58 19.63 -26.40
C SER A 3 -2.46 18.39 -26.39
N LYS A 4 -2.86 17.91 -27.58
CA LYS A 4 -3.49 16.60 -27.73
C LYS A 4 -2.45 15.55 -27.36
N ALA A 5 -2.56 14.95 -26.17
CA ALA A 5 -1.75 13.81 -25.80
C ALA A 5 -1.93 12.72 -26.88
N ASN A 6 -0.82 12.31 -27.49
CA ASN A 6 -0.82 11.31 -28.55
C ASN A 6 -1.00 9.93 -27.90
N HIS A 7 -2.25 9.46 -27.82
CA HIS A 7 -2.63 8.18 -27.17
C HIS A 7 -2.17 6.92 -27.94
N SER A 8 -1.47 7.10 -29.06
CA SER A 8 -1.07 6.03 -29.99
C SER A 8 -0.12 4.99 -29.40
N SER A 9 0.50 5.26 -28.24
CA SER A 9 1.43 4.36 -27.55
C SER A 9 0.84 3.69 -26.31
N TRP A 10 -0.49 3.73 -26.11
CA TRP A 10 -1.15 3.10 -24.98
C TRP A 10 -1.63 1.67 -25.31
N PRO A 11 -1.39 0.68 -24.42
CA PRO A 11 -0.52 0.77 -23.25
C PRO A 11 0.95 0.79 -23.64
N ALA A 12 1.77 1.50 -22.86
CA ALA A 12 3.20 1.63 -23.12
C ALA A 12 3.94 0.28 -23.10
N LEU A 13 3.41 -0.70 -22.36
CA LEU A 13 3.94 -2.07 -22.20
C LEU A 13 2.75 -3.06 -22.15
N SER A 14 2.98 -4.33 -22.47
CA SER A 14 2.00 -5.38 -22.15
C SER A 14 1.95 -5.64 -20.64
N LEU A 15 0.84 -6.19 -20.14
CA LEU A 15 0.73 -6.57 -18.72
C LEU A 15 1.81 -7.58 -18.30
N SER A 16 2.14 -8.54 -19.18
CA SER A 16 3.20 -9.51 -18.92
C SER A 16 4.58 -8.85 -18.82
N GLU A 17 4.83 -7.84 -19.65
CA GLU A 17 6.06 -7.05 -19.61
C GLU A 17 6.16 -6.25 -18.31
N ALA A 18 5.09 -5.53 -17.97
CA ALA A 18 5.01 -4.75 -16.73
C ALA A 18 5.23 -5.63 -15.49
N ASN A 19 4.57 -6.79 -15.42
CA ASN A 19 4.75 -7.74 -14.33
C ASN A 19 6.20 -8.21 -14.22
N ARG A 20 6.82 -8.62 -15.35
CA ARG A 20 8.21 -9.08 -15.35
C ARG A 20 9.17 -8.01 -14.85
N GLN A 21 8.97 -6.76 -15.26
CA GLN A 21 9.81 -5.64 -14.82
C GLN A 21 9.59 -5.33 -13.33
N LEU A 22 8.35 -5.20 -12.87
CA LEU A 22 8.05 -4.83 -11.48
C LEU A 22 8.49 -5.89 -10.46
N THR A 23 8.50 -7.17 -10.85
CA THR A 23 8.89 -8.29 -9.97
C THR A 23 10.33 -8.76 -10.13
N ALA A 24 11.15 -8.07 -10.93
CA ALA A 24 12.55 -8.41 -11.12
C ALA A 24 13.38 -8.22 -9.83
N PRO A 25 14.56 -8.86 -9.69
CA PRO A 25 15.46 -8.62 -8.56
C PRO A 25 15.81 -7.13 -8.42
N GLY A 26 15.75 -6.61 -7.19
CA GLY A 26 15.99 -5.20 -6.87
C GLY A 26 14.80 -4.26 -7.11
N MET A 27 13.71 -4.75 -7.71
CA MET A 27 12.52 -3.94 -7.96
C MET A 27 11.54 -3.97 -6.79
N PRO A 28 10.62 -2.98 -6.66
CA PRO A 28 9.76 -2.86 -5.49
C PRO A 28 8.89 -4.09 -5.20
N LEU A 29 8.50 -4.84 -6.25
CA LEU A 29 7.68 -6.05 -6.12
C LEU A 29 8.50 -7.34 -6.33
N GLU A 30 9.82 -7.30 -6.12
CA GLU A 30 10.67 -8.49 -6.11
C GLU A 30 10.03 -9.59 -5.25
N ILE A 31 9.91 -10.79 -5.82
CA ILE A 31 9.26 -11.93 -5.16
C ILE A 31 10.32 -12.83 -4.54
N GLU A 32 10.06 -13.25 -3.29
CA GLU A 32 10.79 -14.33 -2.63
C GLU A 32 9.82 -15.38 -2.09
N GLU A 33 10.33 -16.55 -1.75
CA GLU A 33 9.56 -17.56 -1.02
C GLU A 33 9.83 -17.47 0.47
N LYS A 34 8.77 -17.50 1.29
CA LYS A 34 8.85 -17.57 2.75
C LYS A 34 7.94 -18.66 3.29
N ASP A 35 8.38 -19.29 4.37
CA ASP A 35 7.54 -20.16 5.18
C ASP A 35 6.82 -19.33 6.24
N ILE A 36 5.50 -19.25 6.13
CA ILE A 36 4.65 -18.49 7.05
C ILE A 36 3.66 -19.47 7.66
N ARG A 37 3.78 -19.70 8.98
CA ARG A 37 2.91 -20.63 9.74
C ARG A 37 2.85 -22.04 9.11
N GLY A 38 4.00 -22.53 8.64
CA GLY A 38 4.13 -23.86 8.02
C GLY A 38 3.67 -23.94 6.56
N VAL A 39 3.28 -22.83 5.94
CA VAL A 39 2.89 -22.78 4.52
C VAL A 39 3.93 -22.00 3.73
N ARG A 40 4.46 -22.62 2.68
CA ARG A 40 5.37 -21.98 1.72
C ARG A 40 4.58 -21.04 0.82
N LEU A 41 4.89 -19.76 0.85
CA LEU A 41 4.19 -18.71 0.10
C LEU A 41 5.17 -17.86 -0.70
N LYS A 42 4.69 -17.36 -1.85
CA LYS A 42 5.34 -16.25 -2.58
C LYS A 42 4.94 -14.94 -1.93
N VAL A 43 5.92 -14.11 -1.59
CA VAL A 43 5.71 -12.80 -0.98
C VAL A 43 6.53 -11.74 -1.69
N TRP A 44 6.12 -10.48 -1.58
CA TRP A 44 6.98 -9.36 -1.97
C TRP A 44 8.05 -9.15 -0.91
N LYS A 45 9.31 -9.27 -1.31
CA LYS A 45 10.49 -9.21 -0.43
C LYS A 45 10.60 -7.90 0.34
N HIS A 46 10.21 -6.80 -0.30
CA HIS A 46 10.31 -5.44 0.24
C HIS A 46 9.00 -4.95 0.89
N ALA A 47 8.01 -5.82 1.04
CA ALA A 47 6.77 -5.47 1.72
C ALA A 47 6.98 -5.25 3.23
N PRO A 48 6.15 -4.42 3.88
CA PRO A 48 6.15 -4.28 5.34
C PRO A 48 5.94 -5.65 6.02
N GLN A 49 6.68 -5.92 7.09
CA GLN A 49 6.70 -7.25 7.72
C GLN A 49 5.40 -7.57 8.46
N ASN A 50 4.63 -6.56 8.86
CA ASN A 50 3.42 -6.69 9.65
C ASN A 50 2.50 -5.48 9.47
N LEU A 51 1.24 -5.60 9.90
CA LEU A 51 0.25 -4.53 9.79
C LEU A 51 0.60 -3.28 10.61
N ARG A 52 1.39 -3.41 11.68
CA ARG A 52 1.85 -2.24 12.45
C ARG A 52 2.76 -1.36 11.60
N GLU A 53 3.65 -1.93 10.79
CA GLU A 53 4.48 -1.16 9.86
C GLU A 53 3.64 -0.44 8.81
N VAL A 54 2.63 -1.11 8.23
CA VAL A 54 1.68 -0.49 7.30
C VAL A 54 1.01 0.73 7.94
N PHE A 55 0.51 0.57 9.18
CA PHE A 55 -0.10 1.67 9.94
C PHE A 55 0.87 2.84 10.16
N LEU A 56 2.12 2.55 10.56
CA LEU A 56 3.14 3.58 10.77
C LEU A 56 3.55 4.29 9.47
N TYR A 57 3.57 3.59 8.33
CA TYR A 57 3.79 4.20 7.02
C TYR A 57 2.65 5.13 6.65
N GLY A 58 1.40 4.70 6.84
CA GLY A 58 0.22 5.54 6.65
C GLY A 58 0.32 6.84 7.46
N ARG A 59 0.66 6.75 8.75
CA ARG A 59 0.73 7.93 9.62
C ARG A 59 1.68 9.03 9.12
N LYS A 60 2.72 8.70 8.34
CA LYS A 60 3.65 9.69 7.76
C LYS A 60 2.99 10.64 6.76
N HIS A 61 1.79 10.31 6.26
CA HIS A 61 1.05 11.15 5.33
C HIS A 61 0.33 12.33 6.02
N GLY A 62 0.26 12.36 7.36
CA GLY A 62 -0.23 13.51 8.15
C GLY A 62 -1.64 13.93 7.76
N GLU A 63 -1.81 15.21 7.40
CA GLU A 63 -3.11 15.82 7.08
C GLU A 63 -3.63 15.48 5.67
N LYS A 64 -2.99 14.55 4.95
CA LYS A 64 -3.54 14.06 3.68
C LYS A 64 -4.81 13.25 3.92
N ALA A 65 -5.74 13.31 2.97
CA ALA A 65 -6.97 12.51 3.04
C ALA A 65 -6.64 11.00 3.09
N PHE A 66 -7.23 10.30 4.05
CA PHE A 66 -7.12 8.86 4.23
C PHE A 66 -8.42 8.13 3.89
N LEU A 67 -9.52 8.56 4.51
CA LEU A 67 -10.86 8.02 4.27
C LEU A 67 -11.77 9.15 3.78
N VAL A 68 -12.43 8.91 2.65
CA VAL A 68 -13.49 9.77 2.13
C VAL A 68 -14.74 8.91 2.02
N TYR A 69 -15.77 9.27 2.78
CA TYR A 69 -17.04 8.58 2.79
C TYR A 69 -18.15 9.61 2.84
N GLU A 70 -18.97 9.66 1.79
CA GLU A 70 -20.00 10.71 1.62
C GLU A 70 -19.40 12.12 1.81
N ASP A 71 -19.93 12.90 2.74
CA ASP A 71 -19.45 14.25 3.08
C ASP A 71 -18.31 14.25 4.12
N GLU A 72 -17.94 13.08 4.65
CA GLU A 72 -16.89 12.93 5.64
C GLU A 72 -15.52 12.73 5.00
N ARG A 73 -14.53 13.44 5.55
CA ARG A 73 -13.12 13.28 5.22
C ARG A 73 -12.33 13.16 6.51
N VAL A 74 -11.56 12.08 6.61
CA VAL A 74 -10.64 11.83 7.72
C VAL A 74 -9.23 11.76 7.17
N ASP A 75 -8.32 12.55 7.76
CA ASP A 75 -6.89 12.51 7.44
C ASP A 75 -6.15 11.37 8.17
N PHE A 76 -4.91 11.10 7.78
CA PHE A 76 -4.12 10.01 8.37
C PHE A 76 -3.80 10.20 9.85
N GLU A 77 -3.63 11.44 10.35
CA GLU A 77 -3.34 11.69 11.76
C GLU A 77 -4.59 11.48 12.62
N SER A 78 -5.74 12.00 12.19
CA SER A 78 -7.05 11.80 12.82
C SER A 78 -7.42 10.32 12.87
N PHE A 79 -7.27 9.60 11.76
CA PHE A 79 -7.45 8.14 11.71
C PHE A 79 -6.51 7.41 12.67
N SER A 80 -5.23 7.82 12.72
CA SER A 80 -4.23 7.18 13.58
C SER A 80 -4.57 7.36 15.07
N LYS A 81 -4.97 8.56 15.48
CA LYS A 81 -5.41 8.84 16.86
C LYS A 81 -6.62 8.01 17.25
N ALA A 82 -7.66 7.98 16.40
CA ALA A 82 -8.87 7.20 16.65
C ALA A 82 -8.56 5.69 16.77
N SER A 83 -7.75 5.15 15.87
CA SER A 83 -7.34 3.75 15.88
C SER A 83 -6.56 3.36 17.15
N ILE A 84 -5.63 4.21 17.59
CA ILE A 84 -4.87 3.99 18.83
C ILE A 84 -5.79 4.02 20.05
N HIS A 85 -6.73 4.97 20.09
CA HIS A 85 -7.70 5.07 21.17
C HIS A 85 -8.60 3.83 21.25
N LEU A 86 -9.13 3.36 20.12
CA LEU A 86 -9.90 2.12 20.04
C LEU A 86 -9.08 0.91 20.50
N ALA A 87 -7.84 0.78 20.03
CA ALA A 87 -6.96 -0.32 20.43
C ALA A 87 -6.69 -0.35 21.94
N TRP A 88 -6.57 0.82 22.57
CA TRP A 88 -6.42 0.91 24.02
C TRP A 88 -7.68 0.44 24.75
N HIS A 89 -8.87 0.85 24.27
CA HIS A 89 -10.14 0.41 24.84
C HIS A 89 -10.34 -1.11 24.71
N LEU A 90 -10.05 -1.68 23.54
CA LEU A 90 -10.17 -3.13 23.31
C LEU A 90 -9.25 -3.98 24.20
N LYS A 91 -8.12 -3.42 24.68
CA LYS A 91 -7.24 -4.12 25.62
C LYS A 91 -7.78 -4.21 27.05
N GLN A 92 -8.84 -3.47 27.36
CA GLN A 92 -9.44 -3.44 28.70
C GLN A 92 -10.64 -4.38 28.84
N LEU A 93 -11.11 -4.92 27.72
CA LEU A 93 -12.11 -5.99 27.66
C LEU A 93 -11.42 -7.34 27.95
#